data_AF-A0A1V6D6Z0-F1
#
_entry.id   AF-A0A1V6D6Z0-F1
#
_cell.length_a   1.000
_cell.length_b   1.000
_cell.length_c   1.000
_cell.angle_alpha   90.00
_cell.angle_beta   90.00
_cell.angle_gamma   90.00
#
_symmetry.space_group_name_H-M   'P 1'
#
loop_
_entity.id
_entity.type
_entity.pdbx_description
1 polymer ?
#
loop_
_entity_poly.entity_id
_entity_poly.type
_entity_poly.pdbx_seq_one_letter_code
_entity_poly.pdbx_strand_id
1 'polypeptide(L)'
;MGWGVIYPRHERIQQMRKATHIGQAIVAVAILVTVGHIQTVGEDLKSTEGAKGLMLSTRDERIKAVTALAGKYAAIEREVLGHLQGEVRKGTTNREYYSPLHCAILTVSVWRVVEAESILISIVDYHLDASSVPLFADVVSPQLYPAALALVELRVDSRRVVEAIKTAAGPDQVRILTWVLFRRSAANLAAKMLDDEAKRSIGRSKDNLLRAAATIDKGENLLQTEASK
;
A
#
# COMPACT_ATOMS: atom_id res chain seq x y z
N MET A 1 -11.42 4.28 57.45
CA MET A 1 -12.44 4.45 56.39
C MET A 1 -12.07 5.72 55.64
N GLY A 2 -11.80 5.83 54.34
CA GLY A 2 -11.67 4.93 53.19
C GLY A 2 -11.19 5.83 52.02
N TRP A 3 -10.41 5.23 51.11
CA TRP A 3 -10.11 5.55 49.69
C TRP A 3 -10.93 6.69 49.02
N GLY A 4 -10.43 7.49 48.07
CA GLY A 4 -9.19 7.43 47.31
C GLY A 4 -9.19 8.39 46.10
N VAL A 5 -7.96 8.70 45.66
CA VAL A 5 -7.45 8.82 44.28
C VAL A 5 -7.99 9.93 43.34
N ILE A 6 -7.05 10.83 43.04
CA ILE A 6 -6.98 11.83 41.97
C ILE A 6 -6.92 11.16 40.58
N TYR A 7 -7.52 11.79 39.55
CA TYR A 7 -7.19 11.78 38.09
C TYR A 7 -8.34 11.42 37.11
N PRO A 8 -9.12 12.40 36.59
CA PRO A 8 -10.07 12.14 35.48
C PRO A 8 -9.56 12.51 34.07
N ARG A 9 -8.33 13.05 33.91
CA ARG A 9 -7.76 13.39 32.58
C ARG A 9 -6.95 12.26 31.92
N HIS A 10 -6.26 11.42 32.71
CA HIS A 10 -5.47 10.33 32.17
C HIS A 10 -6.32 9.17 31.65
N GLU A 11 -7.46 8.89 32.30
CA GLU A 11 -8.40 7.86 31.86
C GLU A 11 -9.09 8.23 30.53
N ARG A 12 -9.41 9.51 30.29
CA ARG A 12 -9.96 9.93 28.98
C ARG A 12 -8.95 9.82 27.83
N ILE A 13 -7.67 10.11 28.08
CA ILE A 13 -6.61 9.94 27.05
C ILE A 13 -6.32 8.45 26.81
N GLN A 14 -6.37 7.60 27.84
CA GLN A 14 -6.25 6.15 27.67
C GLN A 14 -7.49 5.52 27.04
N GLN A 15 -8.70 6.01 27.32
CA GLN A 15 -9.93 5.58 26.65
C GLN A 15 -9.95 6.02 25.18
N MET A 16 -9.47 7.22 24.85
CA MET A 16 -9.32 7.64 23.45
C MET A 16 -8.25 6.82 22.74
N ARG A 17 -7.06 6.59 23.32
CA ARG A 17 -6.05 5.69 22.72
C ARG A 17 -6.57 4.25 22.58
N LYS A 18 -7.29 3.71 23.56
CA LYS A 18 -7.96 2.41 23.43
C LYS A 18 -9.04 2.42 22.34
N ALA A 19 -9.81 3.49 22.19
CA ALA A 19 -10.79 3.64 21.11
C ALA A 19 -10.11 3.74 19.72
N THR A 20 -8.96 4.40 19.61
CA THR A 20 -8.17 4.44 18.36
C THR A 20 -7.54 3.10 18.02
N HIS A 21 -7.07 2.34 19.02
CA HIS A 21 -6.55 0.98 18.82
C HIS A 21 -7.65 -0.05 18.53
N ILE A 22 -8.85 0.12 19.12
CA ILE A 22 -10.03 -0.68 18.80
C ILE A 22 -10.53 -0.35 17.39
N GLY A 23 -10.50 0.93 16.97
CA GLY A 23 -10.81 1.33 15.59
C GLY A 23 -9.83 0.78 14.55
N GLN A 24 -8.52 0.79 14.84
CA GLN A 24 -7.50 0.19 13.97
C GLN A 24 -7.59 -1.35 13.92
N ALA A 25 -7.97 -2.00 15.03
CA ALA A 25 -8.24 -3.44 15.05
C ALA A 25 -9.53 -3.80 14.30
N ILE A 26 -10.56 -2.95 14.33
CA ILE A 26 -11.80 -3.13 13.57
C ILE A 26 -11.56 -2.99 12.06
N VAL A 27 -10.68 -2.09 11.61
CA VAL A 27 -10.28 -1.98 10.19
C VAL A 27 -9.43 -3.18 9.73
N ALA A 28 -8.51 -3.68 10.57
CA ALA A 28 -7.75 -4.89 10.28
C ALA A 28 -8.64 -6.15 10.23
N VAL A 29 -9.64 -6.24 11.11
CA VAL A 29 -10.66 -7.31 11.08
C VAL A 29 -11.62 -7.12 9.91
N ALA A 30 -11.95 -5.90 9.51
CA ALA A 30 -12.78 -5.65 8.33
C ALA A 30 -12.09 -6.06 7.03
N ILE A 31 -10.76 -5.87 6.88
CA ILE A 31 -9.96 -6.43 5.77
C ILE A 31 -9.94 -7.97 5.82
N LEU A 32 -9.87 -8.56 7.02
CA LEU A 32 -9.98 -10.02 7.23
C LEU A 32 -11.40 -10.57 6.96
N VAL A 33 -12.45 -9.75 7.05
CA VAL A 33 -13.87 -10.15 6.91
C VAL A 33 -14.44 -9.87 5.51
N THR A 34 -13.95 -8.88 4.77
CA THR A 34 -14.55 -8.47 3.47
C THR A 34 -14.15 -9.31 2.26
N VAL A 35 -13.14 -10.19 2.36
CA VAL A 35 -12.77 -11.09 1.24
C VAL A 35 -13.36 -12.50 1.40
N GLY A 36 -13.91 -12.87 2.57
CA GLY A 36 -14.69 -14.12 2.71
C GLY A 36 -13.96 -15.42 2.33
N HIS A 37 -12.62 -15.41 2.27
CA HIS A 37 -11.83 -16.59 1.88
C HIS A 37 -10.53 -16.80 2.67
N ILE A 38 -10.33 -16.08 3.78
CA ILE A 38 -9.18 -16.30 4.68
C ILE A 38 -9.69 -16.53 6.12
N GLN A 39 -10.61 -17.48 6.30
CA GLN A 39 -11.07 -17.87 7.64
C GLN A 39 -10.04 -18.69 8.42
N THR A 40 -8.99 -19.21 7.76
CA THR A 40 -8.02 -20.13 8.37
C THR A 40 -6.82 -19.46 9.03
N VAL A 41 -6.58 -18.16 8.82
CA VAL A 41 -5.37 -17.47 9.36
C VAL A 41 -5.66 -16.68 10.64
N GLY A 42 -6.91 -16.25 10.86
CA GLY A 42 -7.30 -15.40 12.00
C GLY A 42 -7.29 -16.10 13.37
N GLU A 43 -7.56 -17.41 13.42
CA GLU A 43 -7.48 -18.18 14.67
C GLU A 43 -6.02 -18.50 15.05
N ASP A 44 -5.14 -18.58 14.06
CA ASP A 44 -3.74 -18.98 14.23
C ASP A 44 -2.82 -17.82 14.69
N LEU A 45 -3.32 -16.58 14.61
CA LEU A 45 -2.66 -15.36 15.13
C LEU A 45 -3.02 -15.06 16.59
N LYS A 46 -4.14 -15.59 17.11
CA LYS A 46 -4.47 -15.51 18.54
C LYS A 46 -3.62 -16.46 19.40
N SER A 47 -3.03 -17.49 18.79
CA SER A 47 -1.95 -18.27 19.39
C SER A 47 -0.63 -17.48 19.34
N THR A 48 -0.48 -16.56 20.28
CA THR A 48 0.79 -15.86 20.57
C THR A 48 1.79 -16.77 21.30
N GLU A 49 1.82 -18.08 21.00
CA GLU A 49 2.91 -18.96 21.43
C GLU A 49 4.22 -18.63 20.70
N GLY A 50 4.16 -18.23 19.42
CA GLY A 50 5.35 -17.87 18.65
C GLY A 50 6.10 -16.64 19.18
N ALA A 51 5.38 -15.62 19.67
CA ALA A 51 5.97 -14.41 20.24
C ALA A 51 6.47 -14.64 21.69
N LYS A 52 5.81 -15.50 22.47
CA LYS A 52 6.27 -15.90 23.81
C LYS A 52 7.53 -16.77 23.74
N GLY A 53 7.64 -17.65 22.74
CA GLY A 53 8.84 -18.45 22.49
C GLY A 53 10.08 -17.61 22.18
N LEU A 54 9.94 -16.49 21.49
CA LEU A 54 11.07 -15.59 21.17
C LEU A 54 11.71 -14.91 22.40
N MET A 55 10.96 -14.76 23.49
CA MET A 55 11.38 -13.99 24.67
C MET A 55 12.09 -14.82 25.75
N LEU A 56 12.04 -16.17 25.70
CA LEU A 56 12.54 -17.04 26.78
C LEU A 56 13.27 -18.33 26.34
N SER A 57 13.52 -18.55 25.04
CA SER A 57 13.99 -19.85 24.53
C SER A 57 15.48 -19.90 24.16
N THR A 58 16.05 -21.11 24.08
CA THR A 58 17.43 -21.36 23.64
C THR A 58 17.65 -20.97 22.17
N ARG A 59 18.91 -20.88 21.70
CA ARG A 59 19.22 -20.48 20.31
C ARG A 59 18.46 -21.32 19.27
N ASP A 60 18.38 -22.62 19.46
CA ASP A 60 17.76 -23.55 18.49
C ASP A 60 16.23 -23.41 18.46
N GLU A 61 15.61 -23.17 19.61
CA GLU A 61 14.17 -22.90 19.71
C GLU A 61 13.80 -21.55 19.08
N ARG A 62 14.64 -20.52 19.24
CA ARG A 62 14.47 -19.25 18.53
C ARG A 62 14.56 -19.43 17.02
N ILE A 63 15.51 -20.22 16.54
CA ILE A 63 15.64 -20.53 15.10
C ILE A 63 14.37 -21.22 14.61
N LYS A 64 13.90 -22.26 15.29
CA LYS A 64 12.65 -22.96 14.93
C LYS A 64 11.44 -22.04 14.91
N ALA A 65 11.30 -21.17 15.91
CA ALA A 65 10.20 -20.21 16.00
C ALA A 65 10.24 -19.18 14.86
N VAL A 66 11.43 -18.64 14.53
CA VAL A 66 11.61 -17.72 13.40
C VAL A 66 11.31 -18.41 12.07
N THR A 67 11.77 -19.64 11.87
CA THR A 67 11.48 -20.42 10.66
C THR A 67 9.98 -20.71 10.52
N ALA A 68 9.30 -21.08 11.61
CA ALA A 68 7.85 -21.31 11.60
C ALA A 68 7.08 -20.02 11.27
N LEU A 69 7.45 -18.89 11.88
CA LEU A 69 6.87 -17.58 11.56
C LEU A 69 7.10 -17.21 10.10
N ALA A 70 8.32 -17.35 9.59
CA ALA A 70 8.65 -17.09 8.19
C ALA A 70 7.80 -17.96 7.24
N GLY A 71 7.58 -19.22 7.59
CA GLY A 71 6.67 -20.11 6.84
C GLY A 71 5.22 -19.63 6.83
N LYS A 72 4.70 -19.15 7.97
CA LYS A 72 3.35 -18.56 8.05
C LYS A 72 3.23 -17.27 7.23
N TYR A 73 4.21 -16.37 7.33
CA TYR A 73 4.25 -15.14 6.53
C TYR A 73 4.27 -15.43 5.03
N ALA A 74 5.13 -16.36 4.58
CA ALA A 74 5.20 -16.73 3.17
C ALA A 74 3.92 -17.40 2.64
N ALA A 75 3.12 -18.04 3.51
CA ALA A 75 1.81 -18.57 3.13
C ALA A 75 0.80 -17.44 2.93
N ILE A 76 0.76 -16.46 3.84
CA ILE A 76 -0.11 -15.28 3.75
C ILE A 76 0.24 -14.44 2.51
N GLU A 77 1.53 -14.19 2.25
CA GLU A 77 1.96 -13.46 1.05
C GLU A 77 1.47 -14.11 -0.23
N ARG A 78 1.57 -15.44 -0.34
CA ARG A 78 1.06 -16.20 -1.50
C ARG A 78 -0.44 -16.07 -1.65
N GLU A 79 -1.19 -16.12 -0.55
CA GLU A 79 -2.64 -15.99 -0.56
C GLU A 79 -3.09 -14.58 -0.95
N VAL A 80 -2.47 -13.56 -0.36
CA VAL A 80 -2.71 -12.15 -0.68
C VAL A 80 -2.38 -11.86 -2.15
N LEU A 81 -1.24 -12.36 -2.64
CA LEU A 81 -0.85 -12.23 -4.04
C LEU A 81 -1.84 -12.94 -4.97
N GLY A 82 -2.25 -14.16 -4.62
CA GLY A 82 -3.24 -14.93 -5.37
C GLY A 82 -4.59 -14.23 -5.45
N HIS A 83 -5.02 -13.59 -4.36
CA HIS A 83 -6.26 -12.80 -4.34
C HIS A 83 -6.16 -11.57 -5.24
N LEU A 84 -5.08 -10.78 -5.14
CA LEU A 84 -4.86 -9.64 -6.04
C LEU A 84 -4.88 -10.07 -7.51
N GLN A 85 -4.16 -11.16 -7.85
CA GLN A 85 -4.17 -11.71 -9.21
C GLN A 85 -5.57 -12.15 -9.66
N GLY A 86 -6.33 -12.78 -8.76
CA GLY A 86 -7.70 -13.20 -9.01
C GLY A 86 -8.60 -12.02 -9.35
N GLU A 87 -8.56 -10.94 -8.57
CA GLU A 87 -9.37 -9.74 -8.82
C GLU A 87 -8.96 -9.01 -10.10
N VAL A 88 -7.66 -8.91 -10.39
CA VAL A 88 -7.19 -8.32 -11.65
C VAL A 88 -7.68 -9.12 -12.87
N ARG A 89 -7.71 -10.47 -12.79
CA ARG A 89 -8.22 -11.33 -13.87
C ARG A 89 -9.72 -11.20 -14.11
N LYS A 90 -10.50 -10.92 -13.06
CA LYS A 90 -11.95 -10.72 -13.17
C LYS A 90 -12.32 -9.41 -13.88
N GLY A 91 -11.36 -8.49 -14.02
CA GLY A 91 -11.52 -7.21 -14.68
C GLY A 91 -11.68 -6.05 -13.70
N THR A 92 -11.08 -4.91 -14.03
CA THR A 92 -10.92 -3.73 -13.17
C THR A 92 -12.08 -2.73 -13.25
N THR A 93 -13.30 -3.20 -13.52
CA THR A 93 -14.43 -2.32 -13.84
C THR A 93 -15.07 -1.68 -12.61
N ASN A 94 -15.07 -2.37 -11.46
CA ASN A 94 -15.60 -1.80 -10.23
C ASN A 94 -14.59 -0.84 -9.58
N ARG A 95 -14.93 0.45 -9.58
CA ARG A 95 -14.14 1.55 -9.01
C ARG A 95 -14.69 2.07 -7.68
N GLU A 96 -15.66 1.38 -7.09
CA GLU A 96 -16.22 1.77 -5.81
C GLU A 96 -15.20 1.62 -4.69
N TYR A 97 -15.32 2.50 -3.69
CA TYR A 97 -14.64 2.37 -2.42
C TYR A 97 -15.00 1.02 -1.78
N TYR A 98 -13.98 0.32 -1.29
CA TYR A 98 -14.04 -1.08 -0.84
C TYR A 98 -14.58 -2.11 -1.84
N SER A 99 -14.51 -1.83 -3.14
CA SER A 99 -14.62 -2.91 -4.14
C SER A 99 -13.58 -4.02 -3.90
N PRO A 100 -13.83 -5.26 -4.36
CA PRO A 100 -12.91 -6.38 -4.16
C PRO A 100 -11.45 -6.10 -4.56
N LEU A 101 -11.24 -5.45 -5.71
CA LEU A 101 -9.91 -5.06 -6.17
C LEU A 101 -9.26 -4.01 -5.26
N HIS A 102 -10.01 -3.00 -4.84
CA HIS A 102 -9.51 -2.01 -3.88
C HIS A 102 -9.08 -2.67 -2.56
N CYS A 103 -9.90 -3.57 -2.01
CA CYS A 103 -9.57 -4.33 -0.81
C CYS A 103 -8.32 -5.22 -1.01
N ALA A 104 -8.16 -5.85 -2.17
CA ALA A 104 -6.97 -6.63 -2.49
C ALA A 104 -5.70 -5.77 -2.52
N ILE A 105 -5.76 -4.58 -3.12
CA ILE A 105 -4.64 -3.61 -3.12
C ILE A 105 -4.29 -3.15 -1.71
N LEU A 106 -5.30 -2.78 -0.90
CA LEU A 106 -5.09 -2.40 0.50
C LEU A 106 -4.43 -3.52 1.30
N THR A 107 -4.88 -4.77 1.08
CA THR A 107 -4.32 -5.94 1.76
C THR A 107 -2.84 -6.11 1.43
N VAL A 108 -2.47 -5.98 0.15
CA VAL A 108 -1.06 -6.02 -0.29
C VAL A 108 -0.22 -4.95 0.40
N SER A 109 -0.73 -3.72 0.51
CA SER A 109 0.00 -2.64 1.19
C SER A 109 0.18 -2.91 2.69
N VAL A 110 -0.90 -3.31 3.38
CA VAL A 110 -0.88 -3.60 4.83
C VAL A 110 0.10 -4.73 5.14
N TRP A 111 0.09 -5.81 4.34
CA TRP A 111 0.98 -6.96 4.51
C TRP A 111 2.38 -6.77 3.91
N ARG A 112 2.63 -5.65 3.23
CA ARG A 112 3.91 -5.31 2.60
C ARG A 112 4.43 -6.37 1.62
N VAL A 113 3.54 -6.95 0.81
CA VAL A 113 3.90 -8.01 -0.16
C VAL A 113 4.69 -7.42 -1.33
N VAL A 114 6.02 -7.56 -1.29
CA VAL A 114 6.95 -6.94 -2.28
C VAL A 114 6.77 -7.54 -3.68
N GLU A 115 6.43 -8.82 -3.77
CA GLU A 115 6.23 -9.55 -5.03
C GLU A 115 5.03 -9.03 -5.83
N ALA A 116 4.16 -8.21 -5.22
CA ALA A 116 2.99 -7.64 -5.88
C ALA A 116 3.31 -6.46 -6.81
N GLU A 117 4.53 -5.92 -6.78
CA GLU A 117 4.94 -4.71 -7.53
C GLU A 117 4.53 -4.73 -9.01
N SER A 118 4.84 -5.82 -9.73
CA SER A 118 4.53 -5.92 -11.17
C SER A 118 3.02 -5.90 -11.45
N ILE A 119 2.23 -6.49 -10.55
CA ILE A 119 0.77 -6.50 -10.68
C ILE A 119 0.22 -5.09 -10.40
N LEU A 120 0.69 -4.45 -9.33
CA LEU A 120 0.29 -3.08 -8.99
C LEU A 120 0.65 -2.09 -10.10
N ILE A 121 1.82 -2.23 -10.74
CA ILE A 121 2.20 -1.44 -11.92
C ILE A 121 1.21 -1.64 -13.07
N SER A 122 0.75 -2.88 -13.30
CA SER A 122 -0.18 -3.18 -14.40
C SER A 122 -1.57 -2.56 -14.23
N ILE A 123 -1.93 -2.17 -13.01
CA ILE A 123 -3.21 -1.54 -12.66
C ILE A 123 -3.01 -0.15 -12.04
N VAL A 124 -1.88 0.51 -12.30
CA VAL A 124 -1.51 1.76 -11.62
C VAL A 124 -2.48 2.92 -11.90
N ASP A 125 -3.19 2.85 -13.03
CA ASP A 125 -4.24 3.78 -13.46
C ASP A 125 -5.64 3.43 -12.94
N TYR A 126 -5.78 2.33 -12.20
CA TYR A 126 -6.98 2.04 -11.43
C TYR A 126 -7.20 3.16 -10.42
N HIS A 127 -8.34 3.84 -10.56
CA HIS A 127 -8.76 4.88 -9.66
C HIS A 127 -10.13 4.60 -9.10
N LEU A 128 -10.37 5.09 -7.89
CA LEU A 128 -11.66 5.03 -7.23
C LEU A 128 -12.59 6.11 -7.80
N ASP A 129 -13.87 5.80 -7.87
CA ASP A 129 -14.92 6.79 -8.06
C ASP A 129 -14.99 7.65 -6.79
N ALA A 130 -14.66 8.93 -6.92
CA ALA A 130 -14.67 9.87 -5.80
C ALA A 130 -16.04 9.94 -5.11
N SER A 131 -17.14 9.73 -5.84
CA SER A 131 -18.49 9.75 -5.28
C SER A 131 -18.80 8.54 -4.39
N SER A 132 -18.04 7.45 -4.54
CA SER A 132 -18.19 6.24 -3.72
C SER A 132 -17.46 6.34 -2.37
N VAL A 133 -16.59 7.33 -2.19
CA VAL A 133 -15.79 7.45 -0.97
C VAL A 133 -16.63 8.08 0.15
N PRO A 134 -16.61 7.55 1.39
CA PRO A 134 -17.40 8.10 2.49
C PRO A 134 -17.12 9.59 2.73
N LEU A 135 -18.19 10.39 2.89
CA LEU A 135 -18.16 11.86 3.03
C LEU A 135 -17.31 12.38 4.20
N PHE A 136 -16.93 11.53 5.16
CA PHE A 136 -16.09 11.89 6.31
C PHE A 136 -14.59 11.68 6.05
N ALA A 137 -14.22 11.14 4.89
CA ALA A 137 -12.82 11.03 4.48
C ALA A 137 -12.43 12.31 3.73
N ASP A 138 -11.44 13.05 4.25
CA ASP A 138 -10.77 14.10 3.48
C ASP A 138 -9.90 13.43 2.42
N VAL A 139 -10.51 13.11 1.27
CA VAL A 139 -9.84 12.37 0.20
C VAL A 139 -9.06 13.34 -0.68
N VAL A 140 -7.74 13.35 -0.52
CA VAL A 140 -6.83 14.00 -1.47
C VAL A 140 -6.67 13.11 -2.71
N SER A 141 -6.53 13.70 -3.91
CA SER A 141 -6.42 12.96 -5.19
C SER A 141 -5.49 11.73 -5.19
N PRO A 142 -4.31 11.73 -4.53
CA PRO A 142 -3.49 10.53 -4.42
C PRO A 142 -4.20 9.30 -3.81
N GLN A 143 -5.16 9.52 -2.90
CA GLN A 143 -5.96 8.47 -2.27
C GLN A 143 -6.94 7.80 -3.22
N LEU A 144 -7.26 8.46 -4.34
CA LEU A 144 -8.07 7.86 -5.39
C LEU A 144 -7.27 6.86 -6.24
N TYR A 145 -5.94 6.80 -6.13
CA TYR A 145 -5.08 5.87 -6.88
C TYR A 145 -4.45 4.83 -5.94
N PRO A 146 -5.21 3.82 -5.47
CA PRO A 146 -4.75 2.92 -4.41
C PRO A 146 -3.54 2.09 -4.83
N ALA A 147 -3.42 1.68 -6.10
CA ALA A 147 -2.26 0.94 -6.59
C ALA A 147 -0.97 1.78 -6.55
N ALA A 148 -1.06 3.05 -6.91
CA ALA A 148 0.07 3.98 -6.84
C ALA A 148 0.50 4.22 -5.39
N LEU A 149 -0.45 4.37 -4.47
CA LEU A 149 -0.16 4.47 -3.04
C LEU A 149 0.52 3.22 -2.50
N ALA A 150 -0.01 2.04 -2.84
CA ALA A 150 0.59 0.77 -2.45
C ALA A 150 2.03 0.66 -2.93
N LEU A 151 2.34 1.08 -4.17
CA LEU A 151 3.72 1.10 -4.69
C LEU A 151 4.64 2.01 -3.86
N VAL A 152 4.17 3.21 -3.49
CA VAL A 152 4.93 4.14 -2.64
C VAL A 152 5.20 3.51 -1.26
N GLU A 153 4.18 2.89 -0.69
CA GLU A 153 4.23 2.23 0.62
C GLU A 153 5.15 1.00 0.61
N LEU A 154 5.07 0.13 -0.40
CA LEU A 154 5.95 -1.03 -0.59
C LEU A 154 7.41 -0.67 -0.82
N ARG A 155 7.70 0.62 -1.03
CA ARG A 155 9.04 1.13 -1.26
C ARG A 155 9.68 0.59 -2.55
N VAL A 156 8.88 0.39 -3.60
CA VAL A 156 9.33 -0.16 -4.89
C VAL A 156 10.63 0.49 -5.39
N ASP A 157 11.48 -0.35 -6.00
CA ASP A 157 12.75 0.08 -6.60
C ASP A 157 12.48 1.15 -7.68
N SER A 158 13.15 2.29 -7.56
CA SER A 158 13.02 3.40 -8.51
C SER A 158 13.38 2.98 -9.93
N ARG A 159 14.28 2.01 -10.13
CA ARG A 159 14.59 1.45 -11.46
C ARG A 159 13.39 0.75 -12.09
N ARG A 160 12.61 0.01 -11.29
CA ARG A 160 11.38 -0.65 -11.78
C ARG A 160 10.33 0.38 -12.18
N VAL A 161 10.21 1.47 -11.42
CA VAL A 161 9.29 2.57 -11.76
C VAL A 161 9.72 3.26 -13.06
N VAL A 162 11.03 3.51 -13.26
CA VAL A 162 11.55 4.07 -14.52
C VAL A 162 11.28 3.15 -15.72
N GLU A 163 11.47 1.83 -15.57
CA GLU A 163 11.12 0.86 -16.62
C GLU A 163 9.62 0.82 -16.91
N ALA A 164 8.78 0.98 -15.88
CA ALA A 164 7.34 1.11 -16.07
C ALA A 164 6.97 2.40 -16.84
N ILE A 165 7.62 3.54 -16.54
CA ILE A 165 7.41 4.80 -17.28
C ILE A 165 7.78 4.63 -18.76
N LYS A 166 8.89 3.94 -19.07
CA LYS A 166 9.32 3.67 -20.46
C LYS A 166 8.28 2.94 -21.29
N THR A 167 7.55 2.03 -20.64
CA THR A 167 6.61 1.10 -21.29
C THR A 167 5.15 1.49 -21.11
N ALA A 168 4.86 2.52 -20.30
CA ALA A 168 3.53 3.03 -20.04
C ALA A 168 2.72 3.27 -21.32
N ALA A 169 1.47 2.80 -21.30
CA ALA A 169 0.60 2.79 -22.48
C ALA A 169 0.04 4.18 -22.81
N GLY A 170 -0.11 5.05 -21.80
CA GLY A 170 -0.75 6.35 -21.95
C GLY A 170 -0.21 7.43 -21.01
N PRO A 171 -0.59 8.69 -21.25
CA PRO A 171 -0.11 9.84 -20.49
C PRO A 171 -0.50 9.79 -19.00
N ASP A 172 -1.65 9.21 -18.65
CA ASP A 172 -2.06 9.07 -17.25
C ASP A 172 -1.17 8.09 -16.48
N GLN A 173 -0.85 6.94 -17.06
CA GLN A 173 0.09 6.00 -16.44
C GLN A 173 1.47 6.64 -16.24
N VAL A 174 1.97 7.39 -17.24
CA VAL A 174 3.23 8.15 -17.10
C VAL A 174 3.14 9.13 -15.93
N ARG A 175 2.06 9.90 -15.84
CA ARG A 175 1.85 10.88 -14.75
C ARG A 175 1.83 10.21 -13.38
N ILE A 176 1.06 9.15 -13.21
CA ILE A 176 0.92 8.44 -11.92
C ILE A 176 2.25 7.77 -11.53
N LEU A 177 2.93 7.10 -12.46
CA LEU A 177 4.23 6.49 -12.20
C LEU A 177 5.32 7.54 -11.91
N THR A 178 5.25 8.71 -12.54
CA THR A 178 6.13 9.85 -12.22
C THR A 178 5.90 10.33 -10.79
N TRP A 179 4.64 10.40 -10.35
CA TRP A 179 4.31 10.68 -8.95
C TRP A 179 4.88 9.63 -8.01
N VAL A 180 4.74 8.33 -8.33
CA VAL A 180 5.34 7.25 -7.52
C VAL A 180 6.84 7.44 -7.42
N LEU A 181 7.54 7.69 -8.53
CA LEU A 181 8.99 7.93 -8.55
C LEU A 181 9.39 9.13 -7.70
N PHE A 182 8.67 10.25 -7.85
CA PHE A 182 8.89 11.47 -7.07
C PHE A 182 8.67 11.26 -5.56
N ARG A 183 7.69 10.45 -5.16
CA ARG A 183 7.46 10.13 -3.74
C ARG A 183 8.51 9.18 -3.17
N ARG A 184 9.22 8.44 -4.02
CA ARG A 184 10.24 7.45 -3.63
C ARG A 184 11.65 8.01 -3.61
N SER A 185 11.93 9.06 -4.37
CA SER A 185 13.26 9.63 -4.59
C SER A 185 13.27 11.14 -4.39
N ALA A 186 14.43 11.71 -4.05
CA ALA A 186 14.60 13.16 -4.12
C ALA A 186 14.38 13.66 -5.56
N ALA A 187 13.74 14.81 -5.73
CA ALA A 187 13.34 15.33 -7.05
C ALA A 187 14.50 15.38 -8.05
N ASN A 188 15.66 15.89 -7.61
CA ASN A 188 16.88 15.95 -8.41
C ASN A 188 17.41 14.56 -8.84
N LEU A 189 17.29 13.56 -7.97
CA LEU A 189 17.68 12.19 -8.27
C LEU A 189 16.72 11.55 -9.28
N ALA A 190 15.41 11.74 -9.07
CA ALA A 190 14.38 11.21 -9.96
C ALA A 190 14.50 11.82 -11.38
N ALA A 191 14.64 13.14 -11.49
CA ALA A 191 14.84 13.83 -12.77
C ALA A 191 16.11 13.31 -13.48
N LYS A 192 17.23 13.21 -12.75
CA LYS A 192 18.48 12.67 -13.31
C LYS A 192 18.34 11.23 -13.81
N MET A 193 17.67 10.36 -13.04
CA MET A 193 17.42 8.96 -13.46
C MET A 193 16.61 8.90 -14.77
N LEU A 194 15.59 9.74 -14.91
CA LEU A 194 14.77 9.82 -16.11
C LEU A 194 15.56 10.35 -17.30
N ASP A 195 16.35 11.41 -17.13
CA ASP A 195 17.19 12.00 -18.18
C ASP A 195 18.27 11.02 -18.67
N ASP A 196 18.96 10.37 -17.75
CA ASP A 196 20.02 9.42 -18.09
C ASP A 196 19.48 8.19 -18.82
N GLU A 197 18.25 7.79 -18.53
CA GLU A 197 17.57 6.71 -19.24
C GLU A 197 16.96 7.19 -20.57
N ALA A 198 16.52 8.45 -20.66
CA ALA A 198 15.98 9.06 -21.88
C ALA A 198 17.05 9.16 -22.97
N LYS A 199 18.30 9.46 -22.60
CA LYS A 199 19.46 9.47 -23.51
C LYS A 199 19.72 8.11 -24.17
N ARG A 200 19.33 7.01 -23.50
CA ARG A 200 19.50 5.63 -23.96
C ARG A 200 18.26 5.05 -24.64
N SER A 201 17.15 5.78 -24.62
CA SER A 201 15.85 5.35 -25.14
C SER A 201 15.54 6.02 -26.49
N ILE A 202 14.62 5.42 -27.25
CA ILE A 202 14.16 5.95 -28.55
C ILE A 202 12.63 5.95 -28.63
N GLY A 203 12.09 6.77 -29.54
CA GLY A 203 10.65 6.87 -29.81
C GLY A 203 9.83 7.13 -28.54
N ARG A 204 8.68 6.44 -28.43
CA ARG A 204 7.73 6.59 -27.32
C ARG A 204 8.35 6.41 -25.93
N SER A 205 9.32 5.52 -25.77
CA SER A 205 10.00 5.34 -24.48
C SER A 205 10.80 6.59 -24.08
N LYS A 206 11.48 7.22 -25.04
CA LYS A 206 12.18 8.49 -24.81
C LYS A 206 11.18 9.61 -24.49
N ASP A 207 10.09 9.70 -25.24
CA ASP A 207 9.08 10.74 -25.03
C ASP A 207 8.41 10.63 -23.65
N ASN A 208 8.09 9.40 -23.21
CA ASN A 208 7.55 9.16 -21.87
C ASN A 208 8.51 9.61 -20.77
N LEU A 209 9.81 9.28 -20.89
CA LEU A 209 10.83 9.64 -19.90
C LEU A 209 11.07 11.15 -19.85
N LEU A 210 11.20 11.82 -20.99
CA LEU A 210 11.37 13.27 -21.05
C LEU A 210 10.16 14.00 -20.49
N ARG A 211 8.95 13.51 -20.76
CA ARG A 211 7.72 14.04 -20.17
C ARG A 211 7.74 13.93 -18.65
N ALA A 212 8.08 12.74 -18.13
CA ALA A 212 8.19 12.51 -16.69
C ALA A 212 9.22 13.44 -16.03
N ALA A 213 10.40 13.60 -16.64
CA ALA A 213 11.46 14.48 -16.13
C ALA A 213 10.98 15.94 -16.06
N ALA A 214 10.37 16.42 -17.14
CA ALA A 214 9.81 17.77 -17.19
C ALA A 214 8.71 18.01 -16.14
N THR A 215 7.89 17.00 -15.80
CA THR A 215 6.87 17.14 -14.76
C THR A 215 7.48 17.26 -13.36
N ILE A 216 8.58 16.57 -13.09
CA ILE A 216 9.30 16.70 -11.81
C ILE A 216 9.94 18.08 -11.68
N ASP A 217 10.60 18.57 -12.73
CA ASP A 217 11.31 19.86 -12.71
C ASP A 217 10.38 21.07 -12.52
N LYS A 218 9.17 21.00 -13.07
CA LYS A 218 8.19 22.09 -12.95
C LYS A 218 7.54 22.16 -11.57
N GLY A 219 7.73 21.16 -10.70
CA GLY A 219 7.01 21.06 -9.43
C GLY A 219 5.49 21.05 -9.61
N GLU A 220 5.00 20.66 -10.80
CA GLU A 220 3.57 20.57 -11.09
C GLU A 220 2.95 19.56 -10.11
N ASN A 221 1.74 19.87 -9.61
CA ASN A 221 0.97 18.94 -8.79
C ASN A 221 0.67 17.68 -9.60
N LEU A 222 1.55 16.69 -9.48
CA LEU A 222 1.57 15.43 -10.24
C LEU A 222 0.24 14.65 -10.11
N LEU A 223 -0.45 14.80 -8.97
CA LEU A 223 -1.83 14.41 -8.73
C LEU A 223 -2.49 15.60 -8.01
N GLN A 224 -3.21 16.48 -8.72
CA GLN A 224 -3.83 17.68 -8.13
C GLN A 224 -4.69 17.35 -6.92
N THR A 225 -4.44 18.01 -5.78
CA THR A 225 -5.39 18.15 -4.67
C THR A 225 -6.58 19.00 -5.09
N GLU A 226 -7.60 18.40 -5.71
CA GLU A 226 -8.93 19.00 -5.75
C GLU A 226 -9.84 18.24 -4.79
N ALA A 227 -9.90 18.73 -3.56
CA ALA A 227 -11.04 18.56 -2.68
C ALA A 227 -11.52 19.97 -2.34
N SER A 228 -12.35 20.54 -3.20
CA SER A 228 -13.18 21.71 -2.87
C SER A 228 -14.27 21.89 -3.93
N LYS A 229 -15.41 21.25 -3.70
CA LYS A 229 -16.72 21.92 -3.78
C LYS A 229 -17.61 21.36 -2.68
#